data_AF-A0A2T6AYH1-F1
#
_entry.id   AF-A0A2T6AYH1-F1
#
_cell.length_a   1.000
_cell.length_b   1.000
_cell.length_c   1.000
_cell.angle_alpha   90.00
_cell.angle_beta   90.00
_cell.angle_gamma   90.00
#
_symmetry.space_group_name_H-M   'P 1'
#
loop_
_entity.id
_entity.type
_entity.pdbx_description
1 polymer ?
#
loop_
_entity_poly.entity_id
_entity_poly.type
_entity_poly.pdbx_seq_one_letter_code
_entity_poly.pdbx_strand_id
1 'polypeptide(L)'
;MPLPLLRRLAVLLIAAVPALPALADDAGPAVGRLNLGGYNRLQMCTGTLVAPDLVLTAAHCVLGDDGYARRTEDMVFVAGWDGASHSGAAGVLTVEAHPGAFRDGRIDITRDLALVTLETPLDITPLALGISPPAGPFALLGYPRSAPHRLRREDGCAGEAFRAIWRLSCRVERGQSGGPVLAGVGPATRVVAVLSAISGSRALAVPVDDWLRRRLAR
;
A
#
# COMPACT_ATOMS: atom_id res chain seq x y z
N MET A 1 30.58 16.01 -67.43
CA MET A 1 29.38 16.72 -66.92
C MET A 1 28.18 15.98 -67.48
N PRO A 2 27.36 15.29 -66.65
CA PRO A 2 26.28 15.97 -65.91
C PRO A 2 25.98 15.44 -64.47
N LEU A 3 25.36 16.36 -63.70
CA LEU A 3 24.45 16.30 -62.55
C LEU A 3 24.71 15.37 -61.33
N PRO A 4 24.87 15.94 -60.10
CA PRO A 4 24.70 15.20 -58.87
C PRO A 4 23.22 15.16 -58.44
N LEU A 5 22.77 13.97 -58.04
CA LEU A 5 21.45 13.68 -57.50
C LEU A 5 21.24 14.43 -56.16
N LEU A 6 20.34 15.42 -56.12
CA LEU A 6 19.89 16.01 -54.86
C LEU A 6 18.96 15.00 -54.14
N ARG A 7 19.53 14.31 -53.15
CA ARG A 7 18.80 13.45 -52.22
C ARG A 7 18.00 14.35 -51.26
N ARG A 8 16.70 14.50 -51.49
CA ARG A 8 15.78 15.23 -50.60
C ARG A 8 15.77 14.55 -49.22
N LEU A 9 16.33 15.21 -48.20
CA LEU A 9 16.14 14.80 -46.81
C LEU A 9 14.66 15.00 -46.45
N ALA A 10 13.95 13.91 -46.21
CA ALA A 10 12.65 13.97 -45.55
C ALA A 10 12.90 14.20 -44.05
N VAL A 11 12.57 15.40 -43.57
CA VAL A 11 12.57 15.71 -42.14
C VAL A 11 11.33 15.05 -41.54
N LEU A 12 11.52 13.98 -40.77
CA LEU A 12 10.47 13.36 -39.96
C LEU A 12 10.19 14.31 -38.77
N LEU A 13 9.10 15.07 -38.85
CA LEU A 13 8.56 15.79 -37.69
C LEU A 13 7.99 14.74 -36.71
N ILE A 14 8.78 14.39 -35.70
CA ILE A 14 8.30 13.63 -34.55
C ILE A 14 7.42 14.58 -33.75
N ALA A 15 6.10 14.45 -33.88
CA ALA A 15 5.16 15.15 -33.02
C ALA A 15 5.39 14.66 -31.57
N ALA A 16 5.87 15.55 -30.71
CA ALA A 16 5.92 15.30 -29.27
C ALA A 16 4.48 15.18 -28.77
N VAL A 17 4.03 13.94 -28.50
CA VAL A 17 2.77 13.71 -27.80
C VAL A 17 2.96 14.26 -26.38
N PRO A 18 2.22 15.30 -25.96
CA PRO A 18 2.31 15.75 -24.58
C PRO A 18 1.84 14.60 -23.69
N ALA A 19 2.69 14.17 -22.77
CA ALA A 19 2.27 13.28 -21.70
C ALA A 19 1.12 13.98 -20.96
N LEU A 20 -0.11 13.48 -21.15
CA LEU A 20 -1.23 13.86 -20.31
C LEU A 20 -0.77 13.65 -18.87
N PRO A 21 -0.90 14.64 -17.96
CA PRO A 21 -0.64 14.38 -16.57
C PRO A 21 -1.54 13.20 -16.19
N ALA A 22 -0.93 12.10 -15.74
CA ALA A 22 -1.67 11.04 -15.09
C ALA A 22 -2.59 11.74 -14.09
N LEU A 23 -3.91 11.55 -14.22
CA LEU A 23 -4.87 12.07 -13.25
C LEU A 23 -4.33 11.65 -11.89
N ALA A 24 -3.78 12.61 -11.15
CA ALA A 24 -2.99 12.32 -9.98
C ALA A 24 -3.95 11.67 -8.98
N ASP A 25 -3.76 10.36 -8.81
CA ASP A 25 -4.56 9.54 -7.93
C ASP A 25 -4.33 10.03 -6.49
N ASP A 26 -5.38 10.56 -5.88
CA ASP A 26 -5.40 11.27 -4.58
C ASP A 26 -5.39 10.30 -3.39
N ALA A 27 -4.89 9.08 -3.60
CA ALA A 27 -4.76 8.07 -2.57
C ALA A 27 -3.77 8.46 -1.46
N GLY A 28 -2.81 9.36 -1.76
CA GLY A 28 -1.71 9.72 -0.87
C GLY A 28 -2.13 10.14 0.54
N PRO A 29 -3.04 11.11 0.71
CA PRO A 29 -3.54 11.55 2.02
C PRO A 29 -4.11 10.43 2.91
N ALA A 30 -4.75 9.40 2.32
CA ALA A 30 -5.32 8.28 3.07
C ALA A 30 -4.28 7.21 3.47
N VAL A 31 -3.10 7.23 2.85
CA VAL A 31 -2.01 6.30 3.17
C VAL A 31 -1.07 6.95 4.19
N GLY A 32 -0.77 6.20 5.24
CA GLY A 32 -0.02 6.73 6.38
C GLY A 32 0.99 5.75 6.95
N ARG A 33 1.82 6.27 7.85
CA ARG A 33 2.72 5.46 8.69
C ARG A 33 1.98 4.95 9.89
N LEU A 34 2.07 3.65 10.13
CA LEU A 34 1.73 3.06 11.42
C LEU A 34 3.02 2.93 12.23
N ASN A 35 3.18 3.78 13.23
CA ASN A 35 4.34 3.78 14.11
C ASN A 35 4.04 2.95 15.34
N LEU A 36 4.98 2.10 15.73
CA LEU A 36 4.89 1.25 16.91
C LEU A 36 6.12 1.46 17.79
N GLY A 37 5.88 1.98 18.99
CA GLY A 37 6.86 2.14 20.05
C GLY A 37 6.91 0.92 20.98
N GLY A 38 7.91 0.89 21.84
CA GLY A 38 8.07 -0.12 22.88
C GLY A 38 9.40 0.08 23.59
N TYR A 39 9.56 -0.53 24.77
CA TYR A 39 10.70 -0.28 25.66
C TYR A 39 12.08 -0.26 24.97
N ASN A 40 12.32 -1.17 24.02
CA ASN A 40 13.56 -1.25 23.23
C ASN A 40 13.31 -1.50 21.71
N ARG A 41 12.10 -1.23 21.20
CA ARG A 41 11.77 -1.49 19.78
C ARG A 41 11.04 -0.30 19.19
N LEU A 42 11.55 0.19 18.06
CA LEU A 42 10.87 1.12 17.17
C LEU A 42 10.61 0.41 15.85
N GLN A 43 9.35 0.21 15.53
CA GLN A 43 8.91 -0.35 14.26
C GLN A 43 8.03 0.67 13.55
N MET A 44 8.12 0.66 12.22
CA MET A 44 7.18 1.39 11.39
C MET A 44 6.73 0.49 10.25
N CYS A 45 5.44 0.61 9.96
CA CYS A 45 4.76 0.02 8.83
C CYS A 45 3.99 1.12 8.10
N THR A 46 3.29 0.72 7.05
CA THR A 46 2.32 1.54 6.34
C THR A 46 0.91 1.03 6.68
N GLY A 47 -0.07 1.92 6.65
CA GLY A 47 -1.49 1.58 6.69
C GLY A 47 -2.29 2.50 5.76
N THR A 48 -3.55 2.15 5.52
CA THR A 48 -4.46 2.90 4.65
C THR A 48 -5.80 3.09 5.32
N LEU A 49 -6.31 4.32 5.37
CA LEU A 49 -7.68 4.59 5.78
C LEU A 49 -8.66 3.95 4.79
N VAL A 50 -9.49 3.05 5.29
CA VAL A 50 -10.59 2.39 4.57
C VAL A 50 -11.96 2.77 5.13
N ALA A 51 -11.98 3.43 6.29
CA ALA A 51 -13.06 4.27 6.82
C ALA A 51 -12.43 5.44 7.61
N PRO A 52 -13.18 6.48 8.02
CA PRO A 52 -12.61 7.68 8.69
C PRO A 52 -11.77 7.38 9.94
N ASP A 53 -12.10 6.31 10.67
CA ASP A 53 -11.43 5.84 11.87
C ASP A 53 -10.86 4.42 11.71
N LEU A 54 -10.80 3.86 10.49
CA LEU A 54 -10.43 2.48 10.27
C LEU A 54 -9.27 2.37 9.29
N VAL A 55 -8.15 1.82 9.76
CA VAL A 55 -6.92 1.63 8.99
C VAL A 55 -6.70 0.16 8.67
N LEU A 56 -6.54 -0.15 7.40
CA LEU A 56 -6.10 -1.46 6.91
C LEU A 56 -4.56 -1.53 6.90
N THR A 57 -4.01 -2.61 7.42
CA THR A 57 -2.56 -2.87 7.44
C THR A 57 -2.27 -4.38 7.45
N ALA A 58 -1.01 -4.77 7.59
CA ALA A 58 -0.60 -6.17 7.69
C ALA A 58 -0.65 -6.66 9.16
N ALA A 59 -1.00 -7.92 9.37
CA ALA A 59 -1.10 -8.49 10.72
C ALA A 59 0.26 -8.51 11.45
N HIS A 60 1.35 -8.84 10.76
CA HIS A 60 2.68 -8.85 11.36
C HIS A 60 3.15 -7.46 11.82
N CYS A 61 2.50 -6.38 11.36
CA CYS A 61 2.77 -5.04 11.86
C CYS A 61 2.21 -4.85 13.26
N VAL A 62 1.07 -5.48 13.58
CA VAL A 62 0.31 -5.21 14.81
C VAL A 62 0.36 -6.35 15.82
N LEU A 63 0.80 -7.54 15.41
CA LEU A 63 0.96 -8.70 16.29
C LEU A 63 2.39 -8.81 16.84
N GLY A 64 2.50 -9.31 18.06
CA GLY A 64 3.72 -9.78 18.69
C GLY A 64 4.14 -11.16 18.18
N ASP A 65 5.33 -11.60 18.62
CA ASP A 65 5.87 -12.93 18.27
C ASP A 65 5.04 -14.08 18.90
N ASP A 66 4.24 -13.75 19.92
CA ASP A 66 3.29 -14.61 20.61
C ASP A 66 1.89 -14.63 19.95
N GLY A 67 1.69 -13.85 18.89
CA GLY A 67 0.42 -13.75 18.17
C GLY A 67 -0.62 -12.85 18.82
N TYR A 68 -0.33 -12.24 19.98
CA TYR A 68 -1.21 -11.24 20.59
C TYR A 68 -1.01 -9.87 19.95
N ALA A 69 -2.06 -9.04 19.97
CA ALA A 69 -1.94 -7.66 19.55
C ALA A 69 -0.92 -6.92 20.42
N ARG A 70 -0.09 -6.10 19.79
CA ARG A 70 0.76 -5.13 20.49
C ARG A 70 -0.14 -4.14 21.22
N ARG A 71 0.40 -3.58 22.30
CA ARG A 71 -0.29 -2.56 23.10
C ARG A 71 -0.65 -1.37 22.22
N THR A 72 -1.92 -0.99 22.24
CA THR A 72 -2.46 0.06 21.39
C THR A 72 -1.93 1.43 21.81
N GLU A 73 -1.59 1.61 23.08
CA GLU A 73 -1.00 2.84 23.63
C GLU A 73 0.40 3.12 23.09
N ASP A 74 1.06 2.11 22.51
CA ASP A 74 2.34 2.25 21.85
C ASP A 74 2.21 2.54 20.34
N MET A 75 0.99 2.73 19.82
CA MET A 75 0.72 2.80 18.38
C MET A 75 0.09 4.14 17.98
N VAL A 76 0.60 4.72 16.89
CA VAL A 76 0.06 5.95 16.30
C VAL A 76 0.04 5.80 14.77
N PHE A 77 -1.11 6.12 14.17
CA PHE A 77 -1.23 6.24 12.73
C PHE A 77 -1.07 7.70 12.30
N VAL A 78 -0.25 7.96 11.28
CA VAL A 78 -0.03 9.30 10.73
C VAL A 78 -0.19 9.30 9.22
N ALA A 79 -1.30 9.85 8.75
CA ALA A 79 -1.74 9.88 7.37
C ALA A 79 -1.05 11.00 6.57
N GLY A 80 -0.66 10.73 5.32
CA GLY A 80 -0.12 11.75 4.42
C GLY A 80 1.16 12.44 4.90
N TRP A 81 1.99 11.76 5.70
CA TRP A 81 3.26 12.31 6.20
C TRP A 81 4.25 12.57 5.05
N ASP A 82 4.85 13.76 5.00
CA ASP A 82 5.87 14.15 4.01
C ASP A 82 7.23 14.58 4.61
N GLY A 83 7.34 14.56 5.94
CA GLY A 83 8.54 14.98 6.69
C GLY A 83 8.44 16.37 7.29
N ALA A 84 7.56 17.21 6.77
CA ALA A 84 7.29 18.54 7.31
C ALA A 84 5.88 18.63 7.91
N SER A 85 4.92 17.91 7.32
CA SER A 85 3.51 17.94 7.67
C SER A 85 2.87 16.55 7.58
N HIS A 86 1.59 16.47 7.95
CA HIS A 86 0.74 15.30 7.79
C HIS A 86 -0.71 15.73 7.56
N SER A 87 -1.49 14.88 6.89
CA SER A 87 -2.93 15.09 6.68
C SER A 87 -3.76 14.83 7.94
N GLY A 88 -3.27 13.98 8.85
CA GLY A 88 -3.95 13.66 10.10
C GLY A 88 -3.18 12.64 10.92
N ALA A 89 -3.42 12.59 12.23
CA ALA A 89 -2.82 11.61 13.11
C ALA A 89 -3.79 11.24 14.24
N ALA A 90 -3.79 9.97 14.64
CA ALA A 90 -4.58 9.49 15.76
C ALA A 90 -3.88 8.31 16.44
N GLY A 91 -4.14 8.15 17.74
CA GLY A 91 -3.82 6.94 18.49
C GLY A 91 -4.69 5.76 18.03
N VAL A 92 -4.33 4.56 18.49
CA VAL A 92 -5.05 3.32 18.20
C VAL A 92 -5.96 2.96 19.36
N LEU A 93 -7.24 2.68 19.06
CA LEU A 93 -8.23 2.21 20.02
C LEU A 93 -8.27 0.67 20.09
N THR A 94 -8.36 0.00 18.93
CA THR A 94 -8.40 -1.47 18.87
C THR A 94 -7.64 -2.02 17.67
N VAL A 95 -7.22 -3.27 17.79
CA VAL A 95 -6.60 -4.05 16.71
C VAL A 95 -7.42 -5.32 16.48
N GLU A 96 -7.78 -5.58 15.23
CA GLU A 96 -8.39 -6.84 14.80
C GLU A 96 -7.55 -7.45 13.66
N ALA A 97 -6.78 -8.49 13.98
CA ALA A 97 -6.10 -9.28 12.95
C ALA A 97 -7.03 -10.31 12.31
N HIS A 98 -6.76 -10.68 11.06
CA HIS A 98 -7.44 -11.77 10.40
C HIS A 98 -7.30 -13.05 11.26
N PRO A 99 -8.37 -13.84 11.52
CA PRO A 99 -8.33 -14.96 12.47
C PRO A 99 -7.29 -16.05 12.14
N GLY A 100 -7.00 -16.24 10.86
CA GLY A 100 -5.95 -17.13 10.39
C GLY A 100 -4.58 -16.49 10.16
N ALA A 101 -4.34 -15.25 10.61
CA ALA A 101 -3.08 -14.53 10.41
C ALA A 101 -1.93 -15.11 11.25
N PHE A 102 -2.23 -15.77 12.36
CA PHE A 102 -1.23 -16.40 13.23
C PHE A 102 -1.57 -17.88 13.40
N ARG A 103 -0.63 -18.77 13.06
CA ARG A 103 -0.82 -20.22 13.10
C ARG A 103 0.51 -20.92 13.34
N ASP A 104 0.51 -21.98 14.14
CA ASP A 104 1.71 -22.78 14.46
C ASP A 104 2.88 -21.92 15.00
N GLY A 105 2.57 -20.92 15.83
CA GLY A 105 3.55 -20.03 16.47
C GLY A 105 4.20 -19.01 15.53
N ARG A 106 3.61 -18.72 14.37
CA ARG A 106 4.14 -17.74 13.41
C ARG A 106 3.03 -17.07 12.58
N ILE A 107 3.39 -15.98 11.91
CA ILE A 107 2.51 -15.33 10.93
C ILE A 107 2.27 -16.25 9.72
N ASP A 108 1.02 -16.44 9.34
CA ASP A 108 0.61 -17.04 8.08
C ASP A 108 0.51 -15.93 7.02
N ILE A 109 1.52 -15.86 6.16
CA ILE A 109 1.63 -14.85 5.10
C ILE A 109 0.41 -14.82 4.16
N THR A 110 -0.37 -15.91 4.08
CA THR A 110 -1.54 -15.97 3.21
C THR A 110 -2.75 -15.22 3.74
N ARG A 111 -2.70 -14.79 5.00
CA ARG A 111 -3.78 -14.11 5.73
C ARG A 111 -3.23 -12.96 6.57
N ASP A 112 -2.14 -12.35 6.13
CA ASP A 112 -1.44 -11.29 6.84
C ASP A 112 -2.15 -9.93 6.70
N LEU A 113 -3.38 -9.86 7.21
CA LEU A 113 -4.25 -8.68 7.18
C LEU A 113 -4.68 -8.31 8.59
N ALA A 114 -4.77 -7.02 8.87
CA ALA A 114 -5.34 -6.51 10.11
C ALA A 114 -6.04 -5.17 9.90
N LEU A 115 -7.02 -4.92 10.75
CA LEU A 115 -7.70 -3.65 10.90
C LEU A 115 -7.27 -2.99 12.21
N VAL A 116 -7.10 -1.69 12.17
CA VAL A 116 -6.75 -0.83 13.29
C VAL A 116 -7.82 0.24 13.40
N THR A 117 -8.56 0.26 14.49
CA THR A 117 -9.54 1.31 14.78
C THR A 117 -8.82 2.45 15.50
N LEU A 118 -9.01 3.68 15.03
CA LEU A 118 -8.41 4.89 15.58
C LEU A 118 -9.25 5.43 16.74
N GLU A 119 -8.61 6.15 17.66
CA GLU A 119 -9.31 6.80 18.78
C GLU A 119 -10.23 7.94 18.32
N THR A 120 -9.84 8.63 17.24
CA THR A 120 -10.64 9.69 16.62
C THR A 120 -10.65 9.53 15.10
N PRO A 121 -11.81 9.76 14.44
CA PRO A 121 -11.87 9.78 12.99
C PRO A 121 -11.01 10.91 12.43
N LEU A 122 -10.42 10.69 11.26
CA LEU A 122 -9.67 11.67 10.51
C LEU A 122 -10.53 12.25 9.39
N ASP A 123 -10.45 13.58 9.17
CA ASP A 123 -11.12 14.28 8.07
C ASP A 123 -10.35 14.08 6.75
N ILE A 124 -10.27 12.82 6.32
CA ILE A 124 -9.56 12.38 5.12
C ILE A 124 -10.46 11.38 4.40
N THR A 125 -10.69 11.58 3.10
CA THR A 125 -11.47 10.64 2.28
C THR A 125 -10.82 9.24 2.30
N PRO A 126 -11.49 8.20 2.84
CA PRO A 126 -10.93 6.85 2.88
C PRO A 126 -10.93 6.21 1.49
N LEU A 127 -10.05 5.21 1.30
CA LEU A 127 -10.02 4.42 0.09
C LEU A 127 -10.98 3.24 0.16
N ALA A 128 -11.84 3.14 -0.85
CA ALA A 128 -12.74 2.01 -0.98
C ALA A 128 -11.99 0.71 -1.33
N LEU A 129 -12.46 -0.41 -0.80
CA LEU A 129 -11.97 -1.73 -1.19
C LEU A 129 -12.51 -2.15 -2.55
N GLY A 130 -11.75 -3.01 -3.22
CA GLY A 130 -12.15 -3.64 -4.48
C GLY A 130 -11.62 -5.06 -4.60
N ILE A 131 -12.04 -5.73 -5.66
CA ILE A 131 -11.52 -7.03 -6.08
C ILE A 131 -10.89 -6.84 -7.46
N SER A 132 -9.75 -7.49 -7.69
CA SER A 132 -9.07 -7.46 -8.98
C SER A 132 -8.47 -8.83 -9.30
N PRO A 133 -8.39 -9.23 -10.58
CA PRO A 133 -7.52 -10.31 -11.00
C PRO A 133 -6.05 -10.02 -10.61
N PRO A 134 -5.24 -11.05 -10.34
CA PRO A 134 -3.87 -10.89 -9.86
C PRO A 134 -2.90 -10.30 -10.90
N ALA A 135 -3.32 -10.13 -12.16
CA ALA A 135 -2.43 -9.74 -13.26
C ALA A 135 -1.99 -8.25 -13.20
N GLY A 136 -2.81 -7.38 -12.62
CA GLY A 136 -2.59 -5.93 -12.64
C GLY A 136 -3.07 -5.26 -13.95
N PRO A 137 -2.57 -4.06 -14.28
CA PRO A 137 -1.51 -3.33 -13.59
C PRO A 137 -1.94 -2.81 -12.22
N PHE A 138 -0.99 -2.67 -11.31
CA PHE A 138 -1.20 -2.14 -9.96
C PHE A 138 -0.31 -0.94 -9.66
N ALA A 139 -0.73 -0.14 -8.69
CA ALA A 139 0.12 0.84 -8.01
C ALA A 139 0.35 0.41 -6.56
N LEU A 140 1.58 0.51 -6.08
CA LEU A 140 1.97 0.15 -4.70
C LEU A 140 2.37 1.42 -3.97
N LEU A 141 1.74 1.67 -2.82
CA LEU A 141 2.05 2.83 -1.99
C LEU A 141 2.61 2.37 -0.63
N GLY A 142 3.60 3.10 -0.12
CA GLY A 142 4.00 2.96 1.28
C GLY A 142 5.29 3.68 1.66
N TYR A 143 5.61 3.65 2.94
CA TYR A 143 6.75 4.34 3.53
C TYR A 143 7.96 3.41 3.67
N PRO A 144 9.00 3.53 2.82
CA PRO A 144 10.18 2.69 2.94
C PRO A 144 11.06 3.16 4.12
N ARG A 145 11.72 2.21 4.78
CA ARG A 145 12.67 2.50 5.89
C ARG A 145 13.81 3.43 5.45
N SER A 146 14.23 3.37 4.19
CA SER A 146 15.29 4.24 3.64
C SER A 146 14.86 5.71 3.50
N ALA A 147 13.56 5.98 3.39
CA ALA A 147 12.99 7.32 3.32
C ALA A 147 11.71 7.37 4.17
N PRO A 148 11.85 7.29 5.51
CA PRO A 148 10.72 7.08 6.41
C PRO A 148 9.76 8.27 6.45
N HIS A 149 10.12 9.39 5.84
CA HIS A 149 9.29 10.59 5.79
C HIS A 149 8.68 10.82 4.40
N ARG A 150 8.86 9.93 3.43
CA ARG A 150 8.32 10.10 2.06
C ARG A 150 7.49 8.90 1.66
N LEU A 151 6.23 9.15 1.33
CA LEU A 151 5.39 8.15 0.69
C LEU A 151 5.95 7.82 -0.69
N ARG A 152 6.28 6.55 -0.94
CA ARG A 152 6.70 6.07 -2.25
C ARG A 152 5.49 5.45 -2.96
N ARG A 153 5.31 5.84 -4.23
CA ARG A 153 4.38 5.22 -5.17
C ARG A 153 5.17 4.56 -6.29
N GLU A 154 4.81 3.33 -6.62
CA GLU A 154 5.33 2.60 -7.78
C GLU A 154 4.15 2.13 -8.63
N ASP A 155 4.08 2.56 -9.89
CA ASP A 155 2.96 2.30 -10.80
C ASP A 155 3.32 1.23 -11.85
N GLY A 156 2.31 0.64 -12.49
CA GLY A 156 2.52 -0.30 -13.61
C GLY A 156 3.01 -1.69 -13.18
N CYS A 157 2.80 -2.05 -11.92
CA CYS A 157 3.23 -3.33 -11.38
C CYS A 157 2.38 -4.48 -11.92
N ALA A 158 3.01 -5.42 -12.62
CA ALA A 158 2.36 -6.67 -13.01
C ALA A 158 2.31 -7.62 -11.81
N GLY A 159 1.33 -8.52 -11.80
CA GLY A 159 1.23 -9.54 -10.77
C GLY A 159 0.91 -10.93 -11.31
N GLU A 160 1.06 -11.91 -10.43
CA GLU A 160 0.63 -13.29 -10.66
C GLU A 160 0.12 -13.88 -9.34
N ALA A 161 -0.88 -14.77 -9.43
CA ALA A 161 -1.31 -15.54 -8.28
C ALA A 161 -0.21 -16.55 -7.89
N PHE A 162 0.09 -16.62 -6.61
CA PHE A 162 0.99 -17.62 -6.04
C PHE A 162 0.38 -18.15 -4.74
N ARG A 163 -0.23 -19.33 -4.82
CA ARG A 163 -1.09 -19.87 -3.73
C ARG A 163 -2.22 -18.87 -3.44
N ALA A 164 -2.40 -18.46 -2.19
CA ALA A 164 -3.43 -17.49 -1.78
C ALA A 164 -2.94 -16.04 -1.72
N ILE A 165 -1.71 -15.76 -2.20
CA ILE A 165 -1.13 -14.42 -2.25
C ILE A 165 -0.78 -14.03 -3.69
N TRP A 166 -0.40 -12.78 -3.89
CA TRP A 166 0.11 -12.28 -5.17
C TRP A 166 1.61 -12.03 -5.10
N ARG A 167 2.32 -12.33 -6.20
CA ARG A 167 3.69 -11.88 -6.46
C ARG A 167 3.64 -10.71 -7.42
N LEU A 168 4.19 -9.58 -7.02
CA LEU A 168 4.16 -8.35 -7.80
C LEU A 168 5.56 -8.01 -8.32
N SER A 169 5.66 -7.52 -9.56
CA SER A 169 6.93 -7.22 -10.22
C SER A 169 7.71 -6.07 -9.60
N CYS A 170 7.02 -5.20 -8.87
CA CYS A 170 7.59 -4.02 -8.26
C CYS A 170 8.35 -4.33 -6.98
N ARG A 171 9.41 -3.54 -6.76
CA ARG A 171 10.25 -3.65 -5.58
C ARG A 171 9.61 -2.88 -4.43
N VAL A 172 9.68 -3.47 -3.24
CA VAL A 172 9.35 -2.80 -1.98
C VAL A 172 10.47 -2.99 -0.97
N GLU A 173 10.46 -2.16 0.07
CA GLU A 173 11.41 -2.16 1.16
C GLU A 173 10.69 -2.37 2.50
N ARG A 174 11.42 -2.78 3.53
CA ARG A 174 10.88 -2.81 4.90
C ARG A 174 10.29 -1.45 5.26
N GLY A 175 9.16 -1.44 5.96
CA GLY A 175 8.36 -0.24 6.24
C GLY A 175 7.15 -0.09 5.33
N GLN A 176 7.22 -0.59 4.09
CA GLN A 176 6.08 -0.58 3.17
C GLN A 176 5.06 -1.69 3.47
N SER A 177 5.39 -2.63 4.35
CA SER A 177 4.44 -3.61 4.89
C SER A 177 3.17 -2.94 5.41
N GLY A 178 2.02 -3.49 5.08
CA GLY A 178 0.71 -2.92 5.36
C GLY A 178 0.24 -1.83 4.39
N GLY A 179 1.10 -1.40 3.46
CA GLY A 179 0.74 -0.45 2.41
C GLY A 179 -0.22 -1.04 1.37
N PRO A 180 -1.02 -0.21 0.71
CA PRO A 180 -2.04 -0.72 -0.20
C PRO A 180 -1.44 -1.06 -1.56
N VAL A 181 -2.03 -2.09 -2.17
CA VAL A 181 -1.95 -2.36 -3.60
C VAL A 181 -3.23 -1.83 -4.21
N LEU A 182 -3.10 -0.87 -5.12
CA LEU A 182 -4.19 -0.19 -5.78
C LEU A 182 -4.41 -0.72 -7.18
N ALA A 183 -5.67 -0.81 -7.59
CA ALA A 183 -6.08 -1.02 -8.97
C ALA A 183 -7.11 0.04 -9.38
N GLY A 184 -7.21 0.29 -10.68
CA GLY A 184 -8.02 1.38 -11.22
C GLY A 184 -7.24 2.70 -11.29
N VAL A 185 -7.93 3.76 -11.73
CA VAL A 185 -7.36 5.11 -11.88
C VAL A 185 -8.37 6.15 -11.43
N GLY A 186 -7.86 7.21 -10.79
CA GLY A 186 -8.67 8.34 -10.31
C GLY A 186 -9.83 7.87 -9.41
N PRO A 187 -11.07 8.30 -9.65
CA PRO A 187 -12.22 7.92 -8.81
C PRO A 187 -12.50 6.40 -8.74
N ALA A 188 -11.98 5.63 -9.67
CA ALA A 188 -12.12 4.17 -9.70
C ALA A 188 -11.02 3.44 -8.92
N THR A 189 -10.07 4.16 -8.31
CA THR A 189 -9.00 3.58 -7.50
C THR A 189 -9.57 2.81 -6.32
N ARG A 190 -9.14 1.57 -6.14
CA ARG A 190 -9.53 0.70 -5.03
C ARG A 190 -8.33 0.01 -4.41
N VAL A 191 -8.38 -0.20 -3.09
CA VAL A 191 -7.45 -1.11 -2.41
C VAL A 191 -7.87 -2.54 -2.70
N VAL A 192 -7.00 -3.31 -3.36
CA VAL A 192 -7.29 -4.69 -3.81
C VAL A 192 -6.41 -5.74 -3.14
N ALA A 193 -5.28 -5.32 -2.56
CA ALA A 193 -4.41 -6.16 -1.74
C ALA A 193 -3.59 -5.31 -0.76
N VAL A 194 -2.94 -5.97 0.20
CA VAL A 194 -2.05 -5.34 1.18
C VAL A 194 -0.65 -5.91 1.04
N LEU A 195 0.36 -5.04 1.01
CA LEU A 195 1.76 -5.45 0.99
C LEU A 195 2.13 -6.17 2.29
N SER A 196 2.77 -7.33 2.17
CA SER A 196 3.07 -8.19 3.32
C SER A 196 4.57 -8.46 3.44
N ALA A 197 5.21 -9.00 2.39
CA ALA A 197 6.62 -9.39 2.46
C ALA A 197 7.38 -9.14 1.14
N ILE A 198 8.67 -9.43 1.18
CA ILE A 198 9.59 -9.34 0.05
C ILE A 198 10.09 -10.74 -0.30
N SER A 199 10.08 -11.09 -1.59
CA SER A 199 10.63 -12.34 -2.12
C SER A 199 11.60 -12.02 -3.26
N GLY A 200 12.89 -11.93 -2.95
CA GLY A 200 13.90 -11.47 -3.92
C GLY A 200 13.67 -10.01 -4.30
N SER A 201 13.46 -9.72 -5.58
CA SER A 201 13.13 -8.38 -6.08
C SER A 201 11.62 -8.09 -6.14
N ARG A 202 10.77 -9.06 -5.79
CA ARG A 202 9.31 -8.98 -5.92
C ARG A 202 8.64 -8.71 -4.57
N ALA A 203 7.55 -7.97 -4.61
CA ALA A 203 6.66 -7.81 -3.46
C ALA A 203 5.68 -8.99 -3.36
N LEU A 204 5.32 -9.36 -2.14
CA LEU A 204 4.23 -10.28 -1.83
C LEU A 204 3.08 -9.48 -1.24
N ALA A 205 1.87 -9.71 -1.75
CA ALA A 205 0.67 -9.03 -1.29
C ALA A 205 -0.47 -10.01 -1.00
N VAL A 206 -1.25 -9.71 0.04
CA VAL A 206 -2.44 -10.49 0.41
C VAL A 206 -3.66 -9.81 -0.20
N PRO A 207 -4.40 -10.48 -1.11
CA PRO A 207 -5.59 -9.89 -1.69
C PRO A 207 -6.67 -9.65 -0.65
N VAL A 208 -7.51 -8.63 -0.89
CA VAL A 208 -8.72 -8.40 -0.11
C VAL A 208 -9.61 -9.64 -0.16
N ASP A 209 -9.92 -10.21 1.01
CA ASP A 209 -10.67 -11.44 1.13
C ASP A 209 -12.11 -11.22 1.65
N ASP A 210 -12.82 -12.31 1.94
CA ASP A 210 -14.18 -12.25 2.49
C ASP A 210 -14.23 -11.79 3.95
N TRP A 211 -13.19 -12.06 4.76
CA TRP A 211 -13.17 -11.60 6.14
C TRP A 211 -13.16 -10.08 6.17
N LEU A 212 -12.25 -9.47 5.42
CA LEU A 212 -12.11 -8.02 5.36
C LEU A 212 -13.37 -7.35 4.78
N ARG A 213 -13.92 -7.88 3.69
CA ARG A 213 -15.16 -7.34 3.09
C ARG A 213 -16.35 -7.39 4.05
N ARG A 214 -16.51 -8.47 4.82
CA ARG A 214 -17.57 -8.57 5.82
C ARG A 214 -17.41 -7.63 7.01
N ARG A 215 -16.18 -7.19 7.31
CA ARG A 215 -15.94 -6.19 8.37
C ARG A 215 -16.33 -4.79 7.96
N LEU A 216 -16.15 -4.43 6.70
CA LEU A 216 -16.49 -3.11 6.17
C LEU A 216 -17.94 -2.96 5.69
N ALA A 217 -18.69 -4.06 5.62
CA ALA A 217 -20.11 -4.04 5.28
C ALA A 217 -21.04 -3.92 6.51
N ARG A 218 -20.48 -3.73 7.71
CA ARG A 218 -21.19 -3.58 8.99
C ARG A 218 -21.21 -2.12 9.39
#